data_AF-A0A9X8VDH5-F1
#
_entry.id   AF-A0A9X8VDH5-F1
#
_cell.length_a   1.000
_cell.length_b   1.000
_cell.length_c   1.000
_cell.angle_alpha   90.00
_cell.angle_beta   90.00
_cell.angle_gamma   90.00
#
_symmetry.space_group_name_H-M   'P 1'
#
loop_
_entity.id
_entity.type
_entity.pdbx_description
1 polymer ?
#
loop_
_entity_poly.entity_id
_entity_poly.type
_entity_poly.pdbx_seq_one_letter_code
_entity_poly.pdbx_strand_id
1 'polypeptide(L)'
;ADALPPESEAVRAMHAQVAALLKDKRDKAAAQALRERLQRWQANGAALQTAIAGNRTLRDLAPVAQDVDALAALGLTLLERYQQDKPLSRAEAERAQRRLDMAAQTRDEVVIAAVYPLEALLRG
;
A
#
# COMPACT_ATOMS: atom_id res chain seq x y z
N ALA A 1 24.11 -3.26 17.32
CA ALA A 1 23.49 -4.02 16.23
C ALA A 1 22.12 -3.39 16.00
N ASP A 2 21.99 -2.61 14.93
CA ASP A 2 20.74 -1.99 14.51
C ASP A 2 19.74 -3.09 14.19
N ALA A 3 18.75 -3.27 15.05
CA ALA A 3 17.63 -4.13 14.77
C ALA A 3 16.73 -3.37 13.79
N LEU A 4 16.90 -3.64 12.49
CA LEU A 4 15.84 -3.37 11.53
C LEU A 4 14.59 -4.08 12.05
N PRO A 5 13.44 -3.39 12.22
CA PRO A 5 12.20 -4.05 12.61
C PRO A 5 11.90 -5.19 11.62
N PRO A 6 11.22 -6.26 12.05
CA PRO A 6 10.91 -7.40 11.20
C PRO A 6 9.85 -7.01 10.16
N GLU A 7 10.24 -6.23 9.15
CA GLU A 7 9.37 -5.93 8.02
C GLU A 7 8.77 -7.24 7.52
N SER A 8 7.46 -7.27 7.30
CA SER A 8 6.84 -8.42 6.66
C SER A 8 7.52 -8.69 5.32
N GLU A 9 7.72 -9.96 4.96
CA GLU A 9 8.22 -10.34 3.64
C GLU A 9 7.40 -9.69 2.52
N ALA A 10 6.09 -9.51 2.78
CA ALA A 10 5.20 -8.84 1.86
C ALA A 10 5.58 -7.38 1.58
N VAL A 11 6.07 -6.67 2.60
CA VAL A 11 6.47 -5.26 2.51
C VAL A 11 7.84 -5.12 1.87
N ARG A 12 8.81 -5.96 2.24
CA ARG A 12 10.11 -6.01 1.55
C ARG A 12 9.96 -6.27 0.05
N ALA A 13 9.10 -7.22 -0.31
CA ALA A 13 8.82 -7.52 -1.71
C ALA A 13 8.14 -6.34 -2.42
N MET A 14 7.21 -5.65 -1.75
CA MET A 14 6.59 -4.43 -2.29
C MET A 14 7.61 -3.32 -2.55
N HIS A 15 8.54 -3.11 -1.63
CA HIS A 15 9.61 -2.14 -1.81
C HIS A 15 10.52 -2.50 -3.00
N ALA A 16 10.89 -3.76 -3.16
CA ALA A 16 11.67 -4.23 -4.30
C ALA A 16 10.92 -4.03 -5.65
N GLN A 17 9.61 -4.30 -5.67
CA GLN A 17 8.77 -4.12 -6.86
C GLN A 17 8.67 -2.64 -7.26
N VAL A 18 8.44 -1.74 -6.30
CA VAL A 18 8.43 -0.29 -6.57
C VAL A 18 9.79 0.19 -7.04
N ALA A 19 10.88 -0.22 -6.38
CA ALA A 19 12.23 0.18 -6.80
C ALA A 19 12.56 -0.27 -8.23
N ALA A 20 12.14 -1.48 -8.62
CA ALA A 20 12.28 -1.96 -9.98
C ALA A 20 11.51 -1.11 -10.99
N LEU A 21 10.26 -0.72 -10.67
CA LEU A 21 9.44 0.16 -11.51
C LEU A 21 10.02 1.56 -11.66
N LEU A 22 10.57 2.13 -10.58
CA LEU A 22 11.23 3.44 -10.62
C LEU A 22 12.50 3.42 -11.50
N LYS A 23 13.18 2.27 -11.57
CA LYS A 23 14.33 2.06 -12.46
C LYS A 23 13.91 1.81 -13.91
N ASP A 24 12.88 1.00 -14.12
CA ASP A 24 12.29 0.72 -15.42
C ASP A 24 10.77 0.66 -15.33
N LYS A 25 10.11 1.74 -15.76
CA LYS A 25 8.64 1.83 -15.77
C LYS A 25 7.95 0.79 -16.64
N ARG A 26 8.69 0.12 -17.53
CA ARG A 26 8.19 -0.95 -18.40
C ARG A 26 8.41 -2.34 -17.83
N ASP A 27 8.93 -2.46 -16.61
CA ASP A 27 9.05 -3.74 -15.91
C ASP A 27 7.65 -4.32 -15.61
N LYS A 28 7.17 -5.14 -16.55
CA LYS A 28 5.86 -5.78 -16.48
C LYS A 28 5.78 -6.77 -15.32
N ALA A 29 6.89 -7.41 -14.96
CA ALA A 29 6.92 -8.39 -13.88
C ALA A 29 6.76 -7.68 -12.53
N ALA A 30 7.51 -6.58 -12.31
CA ALA A 30 7.38 -5.77 -11.11
C ALA A 30 5.98 -5.15 -10.99
N ALA A 31 5.44 -4.61 -12.08
CA ALA A 31 4.09 -4.05 -12.10
C ALA A 31 3.01 -5.09 -11.79
N GLN A 32 3.07 -6.26 -12.43
CA GLN A 32 2.09 -7.31 -12.21
C GLN A 32 2.16 -7.85 -10.78
N ALA A 33 3.36 -8.08 -10.27
CA ALA A 33 3.55 -8.59 -8.92
C ALA A 33 3.13 -7.58 -7.83
N LEU A 34 3.29 -6.27 -8.08
CA LEU A 34 2.77 -5.22 -7.22
C LEU A 34 1.23 -5.17 -7.27
N ARG A 35 0.64 -5.23 -8.48
CA ARG A 35 -0.82 -5.25 -8.68
C ARG A 35 -1.46 -6.43 -7.93
N GLU A 36 -0.95 -7.64 -8.11
CA GLU A 36 -1.48 -8.84 -7.46
C GLU A 36 -1.41 -8.73 -5.94
N ARG A 37 -0.34 -8.14 -5.40
CA ARG A 37 -0.21 -7.92 -3.95
C ARG A 37 -1.29 -6.98 -3.43
N LEU A 38 -1.48 -5.84 -4.09
CA LEU A 38 -2.49 -4.85 -3.70
C LEU A 38 -3.90 -5.44 -3.83
N GLN A 39 -4.18 -6.20 -4.88
CA GLN A 39 -5.47 -6.90 -5.05
C GLN A 39 -5.71 -7.95 -3.95
N ARG A 40 -4.68 -8.70 -3.55
CA ARG A 40 -4.79 -9.62 -2.41
C ARG A 40 -5.07 -8.88 -1.11
N TRP A 41 -4.49 -7.70 -0.91
CA TRP A 41 -4.78 -6.88 0.27
C TRP A 41 -6.22 -6.37 0.29
N GLN A 42 -6.78 -5.93 -0.85
CA GLN A 42 -8.20 -5.57 -0.92
C GLN A 42 -9.12 -6.76 -0.62
N ALA A 43 -8.83 -7.92 -1.23
CA ALA A 43 -9.61 -9.14 -1.02
C ALA A 43 -9.57 -9.58 0.45
N ASN A 44 -8.39 -9.55 1.07
CA ASN A 44 -8.21 -9.87 2.48
C ASN A 44 -8.86 -8.82 3.39
N GLY A 45 -8.81 -7.55 3.03
CA GLY A 45 -9.47 -6.45 3.74
C GLY A 45 -10.99 -6.66 3.82
N ALA A 46 -11.64 -6.99 2.70
CA ALA A 46 -13.07 -7.27 2.66
C ALA A 46 -13.46 -8.50 3.52
N ALA A 47 -12.65 -9.56 3.48
CA ALA A 47 -12.85 -10.74 4.32
C ALA A 47 -12.67 -10.40 5.81
N LEU A 48 -11.64 -9.62 6.16
CA LEU A 48 -11.36 -9.18 7.51
C LEU A 48 -12.46 -8.26 8.07
N GLN A 49 -12.96 -7.31 7.28
CA GLN A 49 -14.09 -6.45 7.67
C GLN A 49 -15.34 -7.28 7.99
N THR A 50 -15.61 -8.32 7.18
CA THR A 50 -16.72 -9.26 7.43
C THR A 50 -16.52 -10.01 8.77
N ALA A 51 -15.30 -10.49 9.03
CA ALA A 51 -14.97 -11.16 10.28
C ALA A 51 -15.08 -10.24 11.50
N ILE A 52 -14.68 -8.98 11.36
CA ILE A 52 -14.77 -7.95 12.42
C ILE A 52 -16.24 -7.62 12.74
N ALA A 53 -17.09 -7.46 11.72
CA ALA A 53 -18.51 -7.18 11.92
C ALA A 53 -19.21 -8.27 12.76
N GLY A 54 -18.78 -9.52 12.60
CA GLY A 54 -19.28 -10.67 13.35
C GLY A 54 -18.64 -10.89 14.73
N ASN A 55 -17.57 -10.18 15.09
CA ASN A 55 -16.80 -10.46 16.30
C ASN A 55 -16.37 -9.18 17.06
N ARG A 56 -16.95 -8.97 18.24
CA ARG A 56 -16.66 -7.80 19.10
C ARG A 56 -15.20 -7.70 19.53
N THR A 57 -14.49 -8.82 19.66
CA THR A 57 -13.07 -8.86 20.06
C THR A 57 -12.16 -8.35 18.95
N LEU A 58 -12.59 -8.39 17.69
CA LEU A 58 -11.81 -7.93 16.55
C LEU A 58 -12.10 -6.46 16.18
N ARG A 59 -12.98 -5.77 16.91
CA ARG A 59 -13.35 -4.37 16.61
C ARG A 59 -12.16 -3.42 16.59
N ASP A 60 -11.16 -3.66 17.43
CA ASP A 60 -9.96 -2.83 17.52
C ASP A 60 -9.09 -2.95 16.25
N LEU A 61 -9.30 -3.98 15.43
CA LEU A 61 -8.64 -4.16 14.14
C LEU A 61 -9.36 -3.46 12.99
N ALA A 62 -10.56 -2.90 13.21
CA ALA A 62 -11.33 -2.22 12.16
C ALA A 62 -10.56 -1.07 11.49
N PRO A 63 -9.87 -0.18 12.23
CA PRO A 63 -9.09 0.89 11.62
C PRO A 63 -7.96 0.35 10.74
N VAL A 64 -7.25 -0.68 11.22
CA VAL A 64 -6.17 -1.34 10.46
C VAL A 64 -6.70 -1.94 9.16
N ALA A 65 -7.83 -2.63 9.20
CA ALA A 65 -8.46 -3.21 8.01
C ALA A 65 -8.89 -2.15 6.99
N GLN A 66 -9.35 -0.99 7.46
CA GLN A 66 -9.72 0.15 6.61
C GLN A 66 -8.48 0.80 5.97
N ASP A 67 -7.40 0.95 6.74
CA ASP A 67 -6.16 1.54 6.23
C ASP A 67 -5.50 0.65 5.18
N VAL A 68 -5.44 -0.67 5.40
CA VAL A 68 -4.91 -1.63 4.42
C VAL A 68 -5.68 -1.58 3.10
N ASP A 69 -7.02 -1.52 3.16
CA ASP A 69 -7.86 -1.41 1.96
C ASP A 69 -7.65 -0.07 1.23
N ALA A 70 -7.60 1.04 1.99
CA ALA A 70 -7.36 2.37 1.44
C ALA A 70 -5.98 2.49 0.78
N LEU A 71 -4.93 1.94 1.40
CA LEU A 71 -3.58 1.89 0.85
C LEU A 71 -3.53 1.02 -0.41
N ALA A 72 -4.20 -0.13 -0.41
CA ALA A 72 -4.25 -1.01 -1.57
C ALA A 72 -4.93 -0.33 -2.77
N ALA A 73 -6.07 0.33 -2.56
CA ALA A 73 -6.77 1.09 -3.58
C ALA A 73 -5.93 2.28 -4.12
N LEU A 74 -5.26 3.02 -3.23
CA LEU A 74 -4.37 4.10 -3.62
C LEU A 74 -3.18 3.57 -4.44
N GLY A 75 -2.53 2.49 -3.98
CA GLY A 75 -1.41 1.88 -4.69
C GLY A 75 -1.77 1.39 -6.08
N LEU A 76 -2.96 0.82 -6.27
CA LEU A 76 -3.45 0.41 -7.60
C LEU A 76 -3.64 1.61 -8.52
N THR A 77 -4.20 2.69 -7.99
CA THR A 77 -4.36 3.95 -8.74
C THR A 77 -3.01 4.53 -9.13
N LEU A 78 -2.04 4.57 -8.21
CA LEU A 78 -0.68 5.06 -8.47
C LEU A 78 0.02 4.22 -9.54
N LEU A 79 -0.04 2.89 -9.41
CA LEU A 79 0.54 1.97 -10.38
C LEU A 79 -0.08 2.16 -11.77
N GLU A 80 -1.40 2.26 -11.87
CA GLU A 80 -2.07 2.49 -13.15
C GLU A 80 -1.64 3.81 -13.80
N ARG A 81 -1.63 4.91 -13.03
CA ARG A 81 -1.22 6.23 -13.50
C ARG A 81 0.24 6.26 -13.95
N TYR A 82 1.12 5.61 -13.18
CA TYR A 82 2.54 5.45 -13.48
C TYR A 82 2.75 4.68 -14.79
N GLN A 83 2.03 3.57 -14.99
CA GLN A 83 2.11 2.78 -16.22
C GLN A 83 1.54 3.50 -17.46
N GLN A 84 0.57 4.38 -17.27
CA GLN A 84 -0.04 5.15 -18.35
C GLN A 84 0.74 6.43 -18.72
N ASP A 85 1.83 6.74 -18.03
CA ASP A 85 2.57 8.00 -18.17
C ASP A 85 1.66 9.23 -17.93
N LYS A 86 0.67 9.06 -17.04
CA LYS A 86 -0.32 10.09 -16.68
C LYS A 86 -0.13 10.46 -15.22
N PRO A 87 0.82 11.36 -14.89
CA PRO A 87 1.05 11.75 -13.52
C PRO A 87 -0.22 12.32 -12.89
N LEU A 88 -0.35 12.12 -11.58
CA LEU A 88 -1.41 12.76 -10.81
C LEU A 88 -1.26 14.29 -10.92
N SER A 89 -2.38 15.00 -10.98
CA SER A 89 -2.37 16.45 -10.79
C SER A 89 -1.87 16.78 -9.38
N ARG A 90 -1.39 18.02 -9.17
CA ARG A 90 -0.92 18.47 -7.86
C ARG A 90 -1.93 18.24 -6.74
N ALA A 91 -3.21 18.53 -7.00
CA ALA A 91 -4.28 18.33 -6.03
C ALA A 91 -4.53 16.85 -5.72
N GLU A 92 -4.41 15.96 -6.71
CA GLU A 92 -4.50 14.52 -6.52
C GLU A 92 -3.29 13.99 -5.74
N ALA A 93 -2.07 14.45 -6.05
CA ALA A 93 -0.86 14.06 -5.35
C ALA A 93 -0.88 14.50 -3.88
N GLU A 94 -1.32 15.73 -3.59
CA GLU A 94 -1.49 16.21 -2.22
C GLU A 94 -2.55 15.40 -1.44
N ARG A 95 -3.62 14.96 -2.10
CA ARG A 95 -4.63 14.07 -1.49
C ARG A 95 -4.07 12.67 -1.23
N ALA A 96 -3.28 12.14 -2.16
CA ALA A 96 -2.61 10.86 -2.01
C ALA A 96 -1.61 10.89 -0.85
N GLN A 97 -0.76 11.92 -0.77
CA GLN A 97 0.19 12.10 0.31
C GLN A 97 -0.51 12.19 1.68
N ARG A 98 -1.58 12.99 1.80
CA ARG A 98 -2.34 13.04 3.07
C ARG A 98 -2.92 11.69 3.48
N ARG A 99 -3.35 10.85 2.55
CA ARG A 99 -3.84 9.49 2.86
C ARG A 99 -2.71 8.59 3.36
N LEU A 100 -1.53 8.70 2.75
CA LEU A 100 -0.32 8.00 3.19
C LEU A 100 0.10 8.46 4.59
N ASP A 101 0.09 9.77 4.85
CA ASP A 101 0.42 10.35 6.16
C ASP A 101 -0.55 9.89 7.26
N MET A 102 -1.85 9.78 6.94
CA MET A 102 -2.86 9.29 7.87
C MET A 102 -2.67 7.80 8.18
N ALA A 103 -2.41 6.98 7.16
CA ALA A 103 -2.15 5.56 7.35
C ALA A 103 -0.87 5.32 8.16
N ALA A 104 0.15 6.17 7.99
CA ALA A 104 1.39 6.10 8.78
C ALA A 104 1.19 6.41 10.29
N GLN A 105 0.07 7.02 10.67
CA GLN A 105 -0.26 7.25 12.10
C GLN A 105 -0.79 5.99 12.79
N THR A 106 -1.20 4.98 12.02
CA THR A 106 -1.68 3.70 12.55
C THR A 106 -0.50 2.89 13.07
N ARG A 107 -0.59 2.41 14.32
CA ARG A 107 0.52 1.70 15.01
C ARG A 107 0.68 0.24 14.60
N ASP A 108 0.15 -0.14 13.44
CA ASP A 108 0.32 -1.48 12.88
C ASP A 108 1.50 -1.49 11.92
N GLU A 109 2.43 -2.42 12.14
CA GLU A 109 3.68 -2.53 11.38
C GLU A 109 3.45 -2.71 9.88
N VAL A 110 2.40 -3.45 9.49
CA VAL A 110 2.11 -3.72 8.09
C VAL A 110 1.66 -2.44 7.38
N VAL A 111 0.85 -1.63 8.05
CA VAL A 111 0.34 -0.36 7.51
C VAL A 111 1.48 0.65 7.37
N ILE A 112 2.28 0.85 8.42
CA ILE A 112 3.40 1.82 8.41
C ILE A 112 4.41 1.47 7.30
N ALA A 113 4.82 0.20 7.23
CA ALA A 113 5.88 -0.19 6.31
C ALA A 113 5.41 -0.16 4.84
N ALA A 114 4.11 -0.34 4.56
CA ALA A 114 3.55 -0.23 3.22
C ALA A 114 3.43 1.22 2.70
N VAL A 115 3.43 2.22 3.60
CA VAL A 115 3.36 3.64 3.22
C VAL A 115 4.59 4.06 2.41
N TYR A 116 5.79 3.74 2.87
CA TYR A 116 7.04 4.17 2.24
C TYR A 116 7.19 3.78 0.76
N PRO A 117 6.94 2.53 0.33
CA PRO A 117 7.00 2.19 -1.09
C PRO A 117 5.90 2.88 -1.90
N LEU A 118 4.73 3.16 -1.33
CA LEU A 118 3.68 3.90 -2.04
C LEU A 118 4.02 5.40 -2.19
N GLU A 119 4.64 6.00 -1.19
CA GLU A 119 5.18 7.37 -1.29
C GLU A 119 6.26 7.46 -2.37
N ALA A 120 7.14 6.46 -2.46
CA ALA A 120 8.17 6.41 -3.49
C ALA A 120 7.54 6.34 -4.89
N LEU A 121 6.51 5.51 -5.07
CA LEU A 121 5.77 5.42 -6.33
C LEU A 121 5.00 6.71 -6.66
N LEU A 122 4.50 7.42 -5.65
CA LEU A 122 3.83 8.71 -5.82
C LEU A 122 4.78 9.82 -6.29
N ARG A 123 6.06 9.76 -5.88
CA ARG A 123 7.08 10.77 -6.16
C ARG A 123 7.88 10.51 -7.44
N GLY A 124 7.87 9.26 -7.93
CA GLY A 124 8.57 8.84 -9.15
C GLY A 124 7.80 9.12 -10.43
#